data_AF-A0A8B9PG50-F1
#
_entry.id   AF-A0A8B9PG50-F1
#
_cell.length_a   1.000
_cell.length_b   1.000
_cell.length_c   1.000
_cell.angle_alpha   90.00
_cell.angle_beta   90.00
_cell.angle_gamma   90.00
#
_symmetry.space_group_name_H-M   'P 1'
#
loop_
_entity.id
_entity.type
_entity.pdbx_description
1 polymer ?
#
loop_
_entity_poly.entity_id
_entity_poly.type
_entity_poly.pdbx_seq_one_letter_code
_entity_poly.pdbx_strand_id
1 'polypeptide(L)'
;TESNCTTSPQKEGPALAKPWEKLSSNCFMGNLSWHVLSFVLQTVFYGVSFLADVLRLIKKLRCVKCVISSRDLLFSVLAFPVSTFVSISFWALYTYNRELVYPKSLDGIIPPWLNHAMHTAVLPFAFLEIFATPHRYPTKKKGLILLGFASFVYISWVLWIYSVTGEWVYPVFALFSPAGLAAFFAGSLAIIVCLYNFGEFLNRMMWGQFIFCFSLLIT
;
A
#
# COMPACT_ATOMS: atom_id res chain seq x y z
N THR A 1 -72.85 9.91 10.82
CA THR A 1 -72.42 11.32 10.92
C THR A 1 -70.93 11.35 10.67
N GLU A 2 -70.55 11.88 9.51
CA GLU A 2 -69.16 12.21 9.16
C GLU A 2 -68.62 13.28 10.12
N SER A 3 -67.31 13.28 10.40
CA SER A 3 -66.44 14.44 10.13
C SER A 3 -65.01 14.30 10.70
N ASN A 4 -64.05 14.38 9.78
CA ASN A 4 -62.82 15.19 9.81
C ASN A 4 -61.56 14.80 10.60
N CYS A 5 -60.63 14.25 9.80
CA CYS A 5 -59.20 14.57 9.65
C CYS A 5 -58.66 15.83 10.35
N THR A 6 -57.53 15.68 11.04
CA THR A 6 -56.42 16.67 11.03
C THR A 6 -55.08 15.93 11.18
N THR A 7 -54.39 15.75 10.06
CA THR A 7 -52.95 15.46 9.99
C THR A 7 -52.16 16.73 10.29
N SER A 8 -51.16 16.66 11.19
CA SER A 8 -50.07 17.65 11.26
C SER A 8 -48.72 16.95 11.04
N PRO A 9 -47.74 17.62 10.43
CA PRO A 9 -46.53 16.98 9.93
C PRO A 9 -45.49 16.82 11.05
N GLN A 10 -45.13 15.58 11.37
CA GLN A 10 -43.93 15.32 12.15
C GLN A 10 -42.70 15.68 11.31
N LYS A 11 -42.03 16.74 11.75
CA LYS A 11 -40.73 17.22 11.28
C LYS A 11 -39.78 16.06 10.97
N GLU A 12 -39.33 15.99 9.72
CA GLU A 12 -38.17 15.20 9.31
C GLU A 12 -36.93 15.75 10.04
N GLY A 13 -36.47 15.04 11.07
CA GLY A 13 -35.13 15.22 11.63
C GLY A 13 -34.08 14.60 10.69
N PRO A 14 -32.81 15.07 10.73
CA PRO A 14 -31.78 14.56 9.83
C PRO A 14 -31.62 13.06 10.06
N ALA A 15 -31.68 12.27 8.98
CA ALA A 15 -31.55 10.83 9.01
C ALA A 15 -30.30 10.43 9.81
N LEU A 16 -30.52 9.94 11.03
CA LEU A 16 -29.47 9.36 11.86
C LEU A 16 -29.00 8.11 11.12
N ALA A 17 -27.86 8.20 10.43
CA ALA A 17 -27.20 7.08 9.80
C ALA A 17 -27.16 5.91 10.81
N LYS A 18 -27.68 4.75 10.39
CA LYS A 18 -27.84 3.62 11.30
C LYS A 18 -26.46 3.23 11.87
N PRO A 19 -26.37 2.82 13.15
CA PRO A 19 -25.09 2.49 13.77
C PRO A 19 -24.24 1.49 12.97
N TRP A 20 -24.89 0.56 12.25
CA TRP A 20 -24.22 -0.41 11.38
C TRP A 20 -23.70 0.17 10.06
N GLU A 21 -24.25 1.28 9.55
CA GLU A 21 -23.66 2.01 8.41
C GLU A 21 -22.42 2.78 8.84
N LYS A 22 -22.45 3.35 10.04
CA LYS A 22 -21.27 3.95 10.67
C LYS A 22 -20.21 2.90 11.03
N LEU A 23 -20.64 1.73 11.50
CA LEU A 23 -19.75 0.58 11.74
C LEU A 23 -19.17 0.05 10.42
N SER A 24 -19.99 -0.07 9.37
CA SER A 24 -19.58 -0.51 8.03
C SER A 24 -18.59 0.46 7.39
N SER A 25 -18.85 1.76 7.44
CA SER A 25 -17.95 2.79 6.89
C SER A 25 -16.65 2.93 7.68
N ASN A 26 -16.69 2.88 9.01
CA ASN A 26 -15.47 2.90 9.85
C ASN A 26 -14.65 1.61 9.72
N CYS A 27 -15.31 0.46 9.64
CA CYS A 27 -14.69 -0.84 9.37
C CYS A 27 -14.12 -0.90 7.93
N PHE A 28 -14.77 -0.27 6.95
CA PHE A 28 -14.30 -0.20 5.57
C PHE A 28 -13.11 0.75 5.40
N MET A 29 -13.08 1.88 6.10
CA MET A 29 -11.95 2.82 6.08
C MET A 29 -10.72 2.30 6.84
N GLY A 30 -10.91 1.56 7.93
CA GLY A 30 -9.83 0.97 8.73
C GLY A 30 -9.30 -0.35 8.17
N ASN A 31 -10.16 -1.35 7.94
CA ASN A 31 -9.69 -2.70 7.62
C ASN A 31 -9.15 -2.84 6.19
N LEU A 32 -9.37 -1.86 5.32
CA LEU A 32 -8.92 -1.92 3.92
C LEU A 32 -7.47 -1.45 3.72
N SER A 33 -6.80 -0.89 4.72
CA SER A 33 -5.53 -0.18 4.49
C SER A 33 -4.34 -1.04 4.05
N TRP A 34 -3.71 -1.84 4.92
CA TRP A 34 -2.58 -2.72 4.55
C TRP A 34 -2.99 -3.80 3.56
N HIS A 35 -4.22 -4.29 3.63
CA HIS A 35 -4.71 -5.32 2.71
C HIS A 35 -4.67 -4.79 1.27
N VAL A 36 -5.23 -3.61 1.03
CA VAL A 36 -5.33 -3.06 -0.33
C VAL A 36 -4.09 -2.26 -0.71
N LEU A 37 -3.27 -1.78 0.25
CA LEU A 37 -2.08 -0.97 -0.05
C LEU A 37 -1.09 -1.71 -0.96
N SER A 38 -0.72 -2.95 -0.64
CA SER A 38 0.20 -3.73 -1.49
C SER A 38 -0.36 -3.95 -2.89
N PHE A 39 -1.64 -4.29 -2.96
CA PHE A 39 -2.33 -4.53 -4.23
C PHE A 39 -2.48 -3.26 -5.07
N VAL A 40 -2.79 -2.11 -4.44
CA VAL A 40 -2.89 -0.80 -5.10
C VAL A 40 -1.54 -0.32 -5.56
N LEU A 41 -0.50 -0.43 -4.72
CA LEU A 41 0.87 -0.07 -5.12
C LEU A 41 1.31 -0.89 -6.35
N GLN A 42 1.04 -2.19 -6.35
CA GLN A 42 1.36 -3.07 -7.47
C GLN A 42 0.51 -2.73 -8.72
N THR A 43 -0.77 -2.42 -8.56
CA THR A 43 -1.68 -2.02 -9.65
C THR A 43 -1.25 -0.70 -10.28
N VAL A 44 -0.96 0.31 -9.46
CA VAL A 44 -0.45 1.61 -9.91
C VAL A 44 0.88 1.43 -10.65
N PHE A 45 1.78 0.60 -10.09
CA PHE A 45 3.05 0.30 -10.75
C PHE A 45 2.84 -0.31 -12.14
N TYR A 46 2.06 -1.39 -12.27
CA TYR A 46 1.81 -2.02 -13.56
C TYR A 46 1.05 -1.13 -14.53
N GLY A 47 0.15 -0.27 -14.04
CA GLY A 47 -0.51 0.75 -14.86
C GLY A 47 0.48 1.76 -15.44
N VAL A 48 1.46 2.22 -14.65
CA VAL A 48 2.53 3.12 -15.12
C VAL A 48 3.47 2.39 -16.09
N SER A 49 3.80 1.13 -15.84
CA SER A 49 4.58 0.30 -16.77
C SER A 49 3.89 0.15 -18.13
N PHE A 50 2.60 -0.20 -18.12
CA PHE A 50 1.80 -0.29 -19.34
C PHE A 50 1.75 1.04 -20.11
N LEU A 51 1.55 2.16 -19.39
CA LEU A 51 1.57 3.49 -20.00
C LEU A 51 2.94 3.81 -20.62
N ALA A 52 4.04 3.39 -19.99
CA ALA A 52 5.38 3.56 -20.55
C ALA A 52 5.52 2.84 -21.90
N ASP A 53 5.01 1.62 -21.99
CA ASP A 53 5.08 0.79 -23.20
C ASP A 53 4.20 1.34 -24.32
N VAL A 54 2.97 1.77 -24.01
CA VAL A 54 2.09 2.43 -24.99
C VAL A 54 2.72 3.72 -25.52
N LEU A 55 3.32 4.54 -24.65
CA LEU A 55 3.98 5.77 -25.09
C LEU A 55 5.24 5.51 -25.92
N ARG A 56 5.94 4.38 -25.69
CA ARG A 56 7.05 3.91 -26.55
C ARG A 56 6.54 3.58 -27.95
N LEU A 57 5.41 2.88 -28.06
CA LEU A 57 4.78 2.56 -29.34
C LEU A 57 4.38 3.82 -30.11
N ILE A 58 3.89 4.85 -29.42
CA ILE A 58 3.46 6.14 -30.02
C ILE A 58 4.66 7.09 -30.26
N LYS A 59 5.91 6.63 -30.05
CA LYS A 59 7.16 7.41 -30.27
C LYS A 59 7.23 8.76 -29.53
N LYS A 60 6.50 8.94 -28.42
CA LYS A 60 6.47 10.22 -27.68
C LYS A 60 7.64 10.32 -26.68
N LEU A 61 8.86 10.52 -27.22
CA LEU A 61 10.14 10.38 -26.50
C LEU A 61 10.24 11.13 -25.15
N ARG A 62 9.73 12.36 -25.04
CA ARG A 62 9.80 13.13 -23.78
C ARG A 62 8.88 12.57 -22.68
N CYS A 63 7.67 12.15 -23.03
CA CYS A 63 6.74 11.53 -22.08
C CYS A 63 7.26 10.15 -21.65
N VAL A 64 7.84 9.38 -22.58
CA VAL A 64 8.43 8.06 -22.28
C VAL A 64 9.52 8.16 -21.21
N LYS A 65 10.46 9.11 -21.32
CA LYS A 65 11.52 9.29 -20.31
C LYS A 65 10.96 9.60 -18.91
N CYS A 66 9.95 10.47 -18.83
CA CYS A 66 9.30 10.81 -17.55
C CYS A 66 8.61 9.60 -16.94
N VAL A 67 7.81 8.88 -17.73
CA VAL A 67 7.03 7.72 -17.26
C VAL A 67 7.95 6.56 -16.83
N ILE A 68 9.05 6.29 -17.56
CA ILE A 68 10.04 5.28 -17.14
C ILE A 68 10.71 5.69 -15.82
N SER A 69 11.07 6.97 -15.67
CA SER A 69 11.65 7.47 -14.42
C SER A 69 10.68 7.34 -13.24
N SER A 70 9.40 7.68 -13.45
CA SER A 70 8.33 7.48 -12.47
C SER A 70 8.13 6.00 -12.14
N ARG A 71 8.11 5.12 -13.14
CA ARG A 71 8.02 3.66 -12.97
C ARG A 71 9.14 3.14 -12.09
N ASP A 72 10.39 3.48 -12.42
CA ASP A 72 11.56 3.00 -11.69
C ASP A 72 11.59 3.52 -10.25
N LEU A 73 11.18 4.78 -10.04
CA LEU A 73 11.04 5.36 -8.71
C LEU A 73 9.92 4.70 -7.90
N LEU A 74 8.74 4.49 -8.50
CA LEU A 74 7.62 3.80 -7.87
C LEU A 74 8.01 2.37 -7.48
N PHE A 75 8.69 1.66 -8.37
CA PHE A 75 9.16 0.31 -8.11
C PHE A 75 10.16 0.26 -6.95
N SER A 76 11.24 1.02 -7.09
CA SER A 76 12.38 0.97 -6.18
C SER A 76 12.04 1.46 -4.78
N VAL A 77 11.24 2.52 -4.67
CA VAL A 77 10.95 3.18 -3.40
C VAL A 77 9.71 2.62 -2.72
N LEU A 78 8.68 2.24 -3.48
CA LEU A 78 7.39 1.85 -2.90
C LEU A 78 7.06 0.39 -3.19
N ALA A 79 6.90 0.02 -4.47
CA ALA A 79 6.32 -1.26 -4.83
C ALA A 79 7.14 -2.43 -4.30
N PHE A 80 8.46 -2.47 -4.51
CA PHE A 80 9.28 -3.59 -4.02
C PHE A 80 9.43 -3.63 -2.49
N PRO A 81 10.02 -2.61 -1.82
CA PRO A 81 10.35 -2.74 -0.40
C PRO A 81 9.10 -2.74 0.50
N VAL A 82 8.07 -1.93 0.18
CA VAL A 82 6.86 -1.85 1.01
C VAL A 82 6.01 -3.10 0.83
N SER A 83 5.75 -3.55 -0.40
CA SER A 83 4.94 -4.76 -0.59
C SER A 83 5.61 -6.01 -0.02
N THR A 84 6.93 -6.08 -0.09
CA THR A 84 7.71 -7.17 0.51
C THR A 84 7.57 -7.17 2.02
N PHE A 85 7.72 -6.00 2.65
CA PHE A 85 7.51 -5.84 4.09
C PHE A 85 6.09 -6.23 4.51
N VAL A 86 5.07 -5.75 3.80
CA VAL A 86 3.67 -6.04 4.11
C VAL A 86 3.37 -7.53 3.97
N SER A 87 3.82 -8.15 2.89
CA SER A 87 3.60 -9.58 2.65
C SER A 87 4.24 -10.44 3.74
N ILE A 88 5.52 -10.20 4.05
CA ILE A 88 6.24 -10.95 5.09
C ILE A 88 5.60 -10.73 6.46
N SER A 89 5.33 -9.47 6.82
CA SER A 89 4.74 -9.12 8.12
C SER A 89 3.32 -9.66 8.27
N PHE A 90 2.52 -9.63 7.20
CA PHE A 90 1.19 -10.20 7.18
C PHE A 90 1.24 -11.69 7.46
N TRP A 91 2.03 -12.48 6.71
CA TRP A 91 2.09 -13.93 6.93
C TRP A 91 2.72 -14.31 8.27
N ALA A 92 3.72 -13.55 8.74
CA ALA A 92 4.29 -13.75 10.07
C ALA A 92 3.24 -13.55 11.17
N LEU A 93 2.48 -12.45 11.12
CA LEU A 93 1.42 -12.19 12.10
C LEU A 93 0.23 -13.13 11.94
N TYR A 94 -0.14 -13.46 10.70
CA TYR A 94 -1.23 -14.38 10.38
C TYR A 94 -0.97 -15.78 10.95
N THR A 95 0.25 -16.29 10.79
CA THR A 95 0.65 -17.61 11.31
C THR A 95 0.83 -17.61 12.82
N TYR A 96 1.25 -16.49 13.42
CA TYR A 96 1.34 -16.35 14.87
C TYR A 96 -0.04 -16.26 15.53
N ASN A 97 -0.83 -15.25 15.15
CA ASN A 97 -2.21 -15.10 15.55
C ASN A 97 -2.96 -14.28 14.50
N ARG A 98 -3.74 -15.00 13.70
CA ARG A 98 -4.57 -14.46 12.62
C ARG A 98 -5.45 -13.28 13.05
N GLU A 99 -6.03 -13.28 14.25
CA GLU A 99 -6.96 -12.22 14.69
C GLU A 99 -6.27 -10.85 14.82
N LEU A 100 -4.93 -10.80 14.86
CA LEU A 100 -4.16 -9.56 14.93
C LEU A 100 -4.15 -8.76 13.63
N VAL A 101 -4.34 -9.43 12.50
CA VAL A 101 -4.20 -8.84 11.16
C VAL A 101 -5.34 -9.18 10.22
N TYR A 102 -6.05 -10.28 10.45
CA TYR A 102 -7.10 -10.77 9.55
C TYR A 102 -8.20 -11.51 10.33
N PRO A 103 -9.02 -10.77 11.10
CA PRO A 103 -10.08 -11.36 11.94
C PRO A 103 -11.11 -12.13 11.12
N LYS A 104 -11.77 -13.12 11.73
CA LYS A 104 -12.74 -14.00 11.04
C LYS A 104 -13.90 -13.25 10.39
N SER A 105 -14.26 -12.06 10.88
CA SER A 105 -15.26 -11.21 10.25
C SER A 105 -14.93 -10.83 8.80
N LEU A 106 -13.64 -10.81 8.43
CA LEU A 106 -13.20 -10.51 7.08
C LEU A 106 -13.36 -11.67 6.10
N ASP A 107 -13.54 -12.92 6.55
CA ASP A 107 -13.73 -14.07 5.64
C ASP A 107 -14.98 -13.94 4.77
N GLY A 108 -16.00 -13.22 5.26
CA GLY A 108 -17.21 -12.93 4.49
C GLY A 108 -17.03 -11.84 3.42
N ILE A 109 -15.94 -11.07 3.47
CA ILE A 109 -15.68 -9.91 2.61
C ILE A 109 -14.53 -10.21 1.64
N ILE A 110 -13.44 -10.78 2.16
CA ILE A 110 -12.22 -11.07 1.41
C ILE A 110 -12.12 -12.59 1.25
N PRO A 111 -12.41 -13.14 0.07
CA PRO A 111 -12.26 -14.57 -0.15
C PRO A 111 -10.78 -14.98 -0.10
N PRO A 112 -10.47 -16.25 0.20
CA PRO A 112 -9.08 -16.72 0.36
C PRO A 112 -8.19 -16.45 -0.85
N TRP A 113 -8.72 -16.57 -2.07
CA TRP A 113 -7.95 -16.29 -3.29
C TRP A 113 -7.53 -14.82 -3.37
N LEU A 114 -8.39 -13.90 -2.94
CA LEU A 114 -8.12 -12.46 -2.95
C LEU A 114 -7.09 -12.12 -1.88
N ASN A 115 -7.19 -12.74 -0.70
CA ASN A 115 -6.17 -12.63 0.35
C ASN A 115 -4.78 -13.08 -0.16
N HIS A 116 -4.69 -14.22 -0.84
CA HIS A 116 -3.44 -14.66 -1.47
C HIS A 116 -2.97 -13.75 -2.61
N ALA A 117 -3.88 -13.20 -3.42
CA ALA A 117 -3.52 -12.24 -4.46
C ALA A 117 -2.91 -10.97 -3.87
N MET A 118 -3.41 -10.50 -2.73
CA MET A 118 -2.99 -9.27 -2.07
C MET A 118 -1.71 -9.43 -1.25
N HIS A 119 -1.47 -10.61 -0.65
CA HIS A 119 -0.36 -10.81 0.31
C HIS A 119 0.66 -11.88 -0.06
N THR A 120 0.36 -12.78 -1.01
CA THR A 120 1.32 -13.79 -1.48
C THR A 120 1.81 -13.46 -2.88
N ALA A 121 0.89 -13.19 -3.81
CA ALA A 121 1.23 -13.05 -5.23
C ALA A 121 2.10 -11.82 -5.53
N VAL A 122 2.03 -10.78 -4.69
CA VAL A 122 2.81 -9.56 -4.88
C VAL A 122 4.33 -9.82 -4.80
N LEU A 123 4.78 -10.72 -3.92
CA LEU A 123 6.19 -11.08 -3.80
C LEU A 123 6.80 -11.69 -5.08
N PRO A 124 6.32 -12.83 -5.61
CA PRO A 124 6.89 -13.43 -6.81
C PRO A 124 6.80 -12.50 -8.01
N PHE A 125 5.75 -11.68 -8.12
CA PHE A 125 5.64 -10.67 -9.16
C PHE A 125 6.69 -9.57 -9.03
N ALA A 126 6.95 -9.07 -7.82
CA ALA A 126 7.99 -8.07 -7.60
C ALA A 126 9.40 -8.61 -7.86
N PHE A 127 9.67 -9.88 -7.50
CA PHE A 127 10.94 -10.53 -7.85
C PHE A 127 11.06 -10.77 -9.35
N LEU A 128 10.00 -11.25 -10.00
CA LEU A 128 9.98 -11.44 -11.45
C LEU A 128 10.25 -10.12 -12.18
N GLU A 129 9.71 -9.01 -11.71
CA GLU A 129 9.97 -7.69 -12.29
C GLU A 129 11.46 -7.32 -12.17
N ILE A 130 12.11 -7.56 -11.01
CA ILE A 130 13.57 -7.37 -10.87
C ILE A 130 14.32 -8.22 -11.90
N PHE A 131 13.90 -9.48 -12.11
CA PHE A 131 14.50 -10.42 -13.06
C PHE A 131 14.23 -10.10 -14.53
N ALA A 132 13.11 -9.46 -14.84
CA ALA A 132 12.70 -9.16 -16.21
C ALA A 132 13.16 -7.77 -16.68
N THR A 133 13.21 -6.80 -15.78
CA THR A 133 13.37 -5.39 -16.12
C THR A 133 14.52 -4.76 -15.33
N PRO A 134 15.51 -4.13 -16.00
CA PRO A 134 16.48 -3.29 -15.31
C PRO A 134 15.81 -1.99 -14.83
N HIS A 135 15.85 -1.74 -13.52
CA HIS A 135 15.35 -0.50 -12.93
C HIS A 135 16.49 0.45 -12.56
N ARG A 136 16.30 1.75 -12.81
CA ARG A 136 17.22 2.79 -12.33
C ARG A 136 16.79 3.29 -10.96
N TYR A 137 17.49 2.82 -9.93
CA TYR A 137 17.30 3.31 -8.58
C TYR A 137 17.69 4.79 -8.49
N PRO A 138 16.91 5.63 -7.75
CA PRO A 138 17.30 7.01 -7.50
C PRO A 138 18.57 7.08 -6.65
N THR A 139 19.17 8.27 -6.52
CA THR A 139 20.26 8.47 -5.57
C THR A 139 19.83 8.03 -4.17
N LYS A 140 20.71 7.36 -3.41
CA LYS A 140 20.37 6.79 -2.09
C LYS A 140 19.67 7.80 -1.19
N LYS A 141 20.19 9.03 -1.11
CA LYS A 141 19.58 10.12 -0.34
C LYS A 141 18.14 10.41 -0.78
N LYS A 142 17.89 10.53 -2.09
CA LYS A 142 16.54 10.80 -2.63
C LYS A 142 15.59 9.63 -2.38
N GLY A 143 16.05 8.39 -2.59
CA GLY A 143 15.25 7.18 -2.34
C GLY A 143 14.83 7.08 -0.87
N LEU A 144 15.77 7.27 0.06
CA LEU A 144 15.49 7.22 1.50
C LEU A 144 14.61 8.38 1.98
N ILE A 145 14.78 9.60 1.46
CA ILE A 145 13.89 10.73 1.77
C ILE A 145 12.46 10.42 1.32
N LEU A 146 12.30 9.91 0.10
CA LEU A 146 10.97 9.61 -0.43
C LEU A 146 10.32 8.44 0.31
N LEU A 147 11.09 7.41 0.66
CA LEU A 147 10.62 6.30 1.47
C LEU A 147 10.18 6.76 2.87
N GLY A 148 10.98 7.60 3.51
CA GLY A 148 10.66 8.19 4.81
C GLY A 148 9.42 9.07 4.75
N PHE A 149 9.30 9.89 3.70
CA PHE A 149 8.11 10.72 3.47
C PHE A 149 6.84 9.86 3.27
N ALA A 150 6.91 8.82 2.44
CA ALA A 150 5.78 7.90 2.23
C ALA A 150 5.38 7.19 3.53
N SER A 151 6.37 6.74 4.31
CA SER A 151 6.15 6.11 5.61
C SER A 151 5.51 7.07 6.61
N PHE A 152 5.98 8.33 6.65
CA PHE A 152 5.40 9.37 7.49
C PHE A 152 3.93 9.64 7.13
N VAL A 153 3.63 9.82 5.85
CA VAL A 153 2.25 10.01 5.37
C VAL A 153 1.34 8.85 5.79
N TYR A 154 1.82 7.61 5.64
CA TYR A 154 1.08 6.43 6.05
C TYR A 154 0.82 6.39 7.57
N ILE A 155 1.87 6.61 8.37
CA ILE A 155 1.75 6.62 9.85
C ILE A 155 0.81 7.74 10.30
N SER A 156 0.94 8.95 9.75
CA SER A 156 0.03 10.06 10.05
C SER A 156 -1.42 9.72 9.73
N TRP A 157 -1.67 9.03 8.61
CA TRP A 157 -3.00 8.61 8.21
C TRP A 157 -3.58 7.55 9.16
N VAL A 158 -2.79 6.55 9.57
CA VAL A 158 -3.19 5.56 10.58
C VAL A 158 -3.53 6.21 11.92
N LEU A 159 -2.67 7.13 12.39
CA LEU A 159 -2.89 7.85 13.65
C LEU A 159 -4.13 8.76 13.57
N TRP A 160 -4.39 9.36 12.41
CA TRP A 160 -5.59 10.14 12.17
C TRP A 160 -6.86 9.28 12.21
N ILE A 161 -6.84 8.07 11.65
CA ILE A 161 -8.00 7.16 11.76
C ILE A 161 -8.27 6.83 13.22
N TYR A 162 -7.23 6.52 14.00
CA TYR A 162 -7.39 6.24 15.43
C TYR A 162 -7.93 7.46 16.19
N SER A 163 -7.44 8.67 15.90
CA SER A 163 -7.91 9.87 16.60
C SER A 163 -9.37 10.22 16.31
N VAL A 164 -9.88 9.87 15.12
CA VAL A 164 -11.28 10.11 14.72
C VAL A 164 -12.21 8.98 15.18
N THR A 165 -11.78 7.74 15.09
CA THR A 165 -12.65 6.56 15.32
C THR A 165 -12.54 5.98 16.72
N GLY A 166 -11.43 6.22 17.42
CA GLY A 166 -11.09 5.58 18.69
C GLY A 166 -10.66 4.11 18.55
N GLU A 167 -10.67 3.57 17.34
CA GLU A 167 -10.36 2.17 17.05
C GLU A 167 -9.07 2.08 16.22
N TRP A 168 -8.24 1.09 16.53
CA TRP A 168 -7.03 0.88 15.76
C TRP A 168 -7.34 0.21 14.44
N VAL A 169 -6.68 0.69 13.39
CA VAL A 169 -6.70 0.09 12.05
C VAL A 169 -6.27 -1.40 12.12
N TYR A 170 -5.39 -1.73 13.07
CA TYR A 170 -4.95 -3.09 13.34
C TYR A 170 -5.07 -3.43 14.82
N PRO A 171 -5.72 -4.56 15.17
CA PRO A 171 -5.77 -5.02 16.55
C PRO A 171 -4.39 -5.15 17.21
N VAL A 172 -3.35 -5.48 16.43
CA VAL A 172 -1.96 -5.54 16.94
C VAL A 172 -1.47 -4.21 17.53
N PHE A 173 -1.97 -3.07 17.06
CA PHE A 173 -1.57 -1.75 17.57
C PHE A 173 -2.15 -1.46 18.96
N ALA A 174 -3.32 -2.03 19.27
CA ALA A 174 -3.92 -1.92 20.58
C ALA A 174 -3.11 -2.62 21.69
N LEU A 175 -2.22 -3.54 21.32
CA LEU A 175 -1.37 -4.28 22.26
C LEU A 175 -0.16 -3.47 22.75
N PHE A 176 0.16 -2.36 22.07
CA PHE A 176 1.36 -1.59 22.35
C PHE A 176 1.05 -0.33 23.17
N SER A 177 1.98 0.02 24.06
CA SER A 177 2.03 1.37 24.64
C SER A 177 2.46 2.40 23.58
N PRO A 178 2.31 3.71 23.82
CA PRO A 178 2.78 4.74 22.87
C PRO A 178 4.27 4.60 22.51
N ALA A 179 5.11 4.25 23.48
CA ALA A 179 6.52 3.98 23.24
C ALA A 179 6.72 2.69 22.41
N GLY A 180 5.92 1.65 22.67
CA GLY A 180 5.91 0.42 21.88
C GLY A 180 5.51 0.66 20.42
N LEU A 181 4.50 1.50 20.16
CA LEU A 181 4.10 1.90 18.81
C LEU A 181 5.21 2.66 18.08
N ALA A 182 5.85 3.62 18.76
CA ALA A 182 6.97 4.35 18.19
C ALA A 182 8.12 3.40 17.81
N ALA A 183 8.46 2.45 18.69
CA ALA A 183 9.46 1.43 18.42
C ALA A 183 9.05 0.51 17.26
N PHE A 184 7.78 0.11 17.18
CA PHE A 184 7.25 -0.71 16.10
C PHE A 184 7.36 0.00 14.74
N PHE A 185 6.96 1.27 14.66
CA PHE A 185 7.08 2.05 13.41
C PHE A 185 8.53 2.30 13.03
N ALA A 186 9.41 2.60 13.98
CA ALA A 186 10.83 2.79 13.72
C ALA A 186 11.48 1.48 13.23
N GLY A 187 11.17 0.35 13.87
CA GLY A 187 11.65 -0.98 13.46
C GLY A 187 11.14 -1.37 12.07
N SER A 188 9.86 -1.11 11.79
CA SER A 188 9.25 -1.34 10.47
C SER A 188 9.97 -0.51 9.39
N LEU A 189 10.20 0.78 9.64
CA LEU A 189 10.94 1.63 8.71
C LEU A 189 12.36 1.12 8.48
N ALA A 190 13.06 0.66 9.52
CA ALA A 190 14.39 0.08 9.39
C ALA A 190 14.38 -1.18 8.49
N ILE A 191 13.40 -2.07 8.67
CA ILE A 191 13.24 -3.26 7.82
C ILE A 191 12.97 -2.86 6.37
N ILE A 192 12.08 -1.89 6.12
CA ILE A 192 11.77 -1.41 4.77
C ILE A 192 13.02 -0.78 4.12
N VAL A 193 13.83 -0.04 4.87
CA VAL A 193 15.13 0.49 4.39
C VAL A 193 16.08 -0.67 4.05
N CYS A 194 16.16 -1.72 4.86
CA CYS A 194 16.95 -2.91 4.53
C CYS A 194 16.46 -3.56 3.22
N LEU A 195 15.15 -3.70 3.05
CA LEU A 195 14.55 -4.24 1.82
C LEU A 195 14.82 -3.35 0.59
N TYR A 196 14.80 -2.03 0.75
CA TYR A 196 15.19 -1.09 -0.31
C TYR A 196 16.64 -1.34 -0.76
N ASN A 197 17.57 -1.45 0.19
CA ASN A 197 18.98 -1.72 -0.10
C ASN A 197 19.17 -3.11 -0.71
N PHE A 198 18.40 -4.10 -0.26
CA PHE A 198 18.42 -5.45 -0.82
C PHE A 198 17.94 -5.46 -2.27
N GLY A 199 16.86 -4.75 -2.59
CA GLY A 199 16.39 -4.60 -3.97
C GLY A 199 17.42 -3.90 -4.86
N GLU A 200 18.04 -2.83 -4.36
CA GLU A 200 19.13 -2.15 -5.07
C GLU A 200 20.31 -3.10 -5.34
N PHE A 201 20.68 -3.91 -4.35
CA PHE A 201 21.73 -4.91 -4.46
C PHE A 201 21.40 -5.97 -5.52
N LEU A 202 20.20 -6.56 -5.49
CA LEU A 202 19.77 -7.54 -6.48
C LEU A 202 19.78 -6.97 -7.90
N ASN A 203 19.23 -5.77 -8.08
CA ASN A 203 19.20 -5.10 -9.37
C ASN A 203 20.61 -4.80 -9.90
N ARG A 204 21.55 -4.39 -9.03
CA ARG A 204 22.96 -4.18 -9.41
C ARG A 204 23.68 -5.49 -9.73
N MET A 205 23.42 -6.55 -8.97
CA MET A 205 24.03 -7.86 -9.18
C MET A 205 23.67 -8.42 -10.57
N MET A 206 22.41 -8.28 -10.97
CA MET A 206 21.91 -8.82 -12.24
C MET A 206 22.19 -7.91 -13.44
N TRP A 207 22.01 -6.59 -13.26
CA TRP A 207 22.02 -5.63 -14.37
C TRP A 207 23.19 -4.64 -14.34
N GLY A 208 24.10 -4.74 -13.37
CA GLY A 208 25.16 -3.75 -13.13
C GLY A 208 26.06 -3.47 -14.33
N GLN A 209 26.36 -4.48 -15.14
CA GLN A 209 27.13 -4.33 -16.38
C GLN A 209 26.31 -3.65 -17.50
N PHE A 210 25.00 -3.95 -17.59
CA PHE A 210 24.11 -3.41 -18.62
C PHE A 210 23.68 -1.97 -18.35
N ILE A 211 23.46 -1.58 -17.08
CA ILE A 211 23.05 -0.21 -16.71
C ILE A 211 24.15 0.80 -17.08
N PHE A 212 25.42 0.42 -16.93
CA PHE A 212 26.57 1.25 -17.31
C PHE A 212 26.60 1.49 -18.84
N CYS A 213 26.35 0.44 -19.63
CA CYS A 213 26.31 0.52 -21.09
C CYS A 213 25.09 1.32 -21.61
N PHE A 214 23.91 1.14 -21.00
CA PHE A 214 22.69 1.87 -21.37
C PHE A 214 22.70 3.35 -20.95
N SER A 215 23.43 3.73 -19.90
CA SER A 215 23.66 5.14 -19.57
C SER A 215 24.55 5.84 -20.58
N LEU A 216 25.56 5.15 -21.12
CA LEU A 216 26.41 5.69 -22.19
C LEU A 216 25.66 5.89 -23.52
N LEU A 217 24.67 5.04 -23.81
CA LEU A 217 23.87 5.07 -25.05
C LEU A 217 22.75 6.13 -25.06
N ILE A 218 22.38 6.69 -23.90
CA ILE A 218 21.28 7.66 -23.75
C ILE A 218 21.80 9.07 -23.40
N THR A 219 23.11 9.22 -23.18
CA THR A 219 23.78 10.52 -23.04
C THR A 219 24.20 10.99 -24.43
#